data_AF-A0A7S1J8H4-F1
#
_entry.id   AF-A0A7S1J8H4-F1
#
_cell.length_a   1.000
_cell.length_b   1.000
_cell.length_c   1.000
_cell.angle_alpha   90.00
_cell.angle_beta   90.00
_cell.angle_gamma   90.00
#
_symmetry.space_group_name_H-M   'P 1'
#
loop_
_entity.id
_entity.type
_entity.pdbx_description
1 polymer ?
#
loop_
_entity_poly.entity_id
_entity_poly.type
_entity_poly.pdbx_seq_one_letter_code
_entity_poly.pdbx_strand_id
1 'polypeptide(L)'
;EDEAHRFLRSADINGDAGVDFAEFHKSWGFLNALRIKGHTEGEVLRKPGSVANGSADFTIDSCTNCVIKILDCSTQMQVDDCAHATFVLGPCEGSVFVRDCKDCTFSVACQQLRTRDCTNCTFYLYSKTEPIIEASRGLSLAPFNASWNGLRAQFERLGFDPAANLW
;
A
#
# COMPACT_ATOMS: atom_id res chain seq x y z
N GLU A 1 15.16 -7.01 0.81
CA GLU A 1 16.00 -6.45 -0.27
C GLU A 1 15.27 -5.25 -0.85
N ASP A 2 15.95 -4.11 -1.05
CA ASP A 2 15.32 -2.85 -1.48
C ASP A 2 14.99 -2.84 -2.99
N GLU A 3 14.04 -1.99 -3.40
CA GLU A 3 13.51 -1.90 -4.76
C GLU A 3 14.61 -1.64 -5.80
N ALA A 4 15.65 -0.88 -5.44
CA ALA A 4 16.82 -0.65 -6.27
C ALA A 4 17.61 -1.94 -6.56
N HIS A 5 17.79 -2.81 -5.56
CA HIS A 5 18.49 -4.07 -5.75
C HIS A 5 17.66 -5.06 -6.57
N ARG A 6 16.33 -5.12 -6.34
CA ARG A 6 15.45 -5.93 -7.19
C ARG A 6 15.46 -5.44 -8.63
N PHE A 7 15.42 -4.13 -8.84
CA PHE A 7 15.52 -3.53 -10.15
C PHE A 7 16.83 -3.93 -10.84
N LEU A 8 17.97 -3.76 -10.16
CA LEU A 8 19.28 -4.11 -10.71
C LEU A 8 19.37 -5.61 -11.04
N ARG A 9 18.84 -6.50 -10.19
CA ARG A 9 18.75 -7.93 -10.51
C ARG A 9 17.83 -8.25 -11.68
N SER A 10 16.70 -7.55 -11.80
CA SER A 10 15.78 -7.75 -12.92
C SER A 10 16.35 -7.22 -14.24
N ALA A 11 17.26 -6.25 -14.14
CA ALA A 11 17.93 -5.64 -15.26
C ALA A 11 19.21 -6.40 -15.66
N ASP A 12 19.90 -7.06 -14.72
CA ASP A 12 21.03 -7.96 -14.99
C ASP A 12 20.54 -9.31 -15.53
N ILE A 13 20.17 -9.32 -16.81
CA ILE A 13 19.64 -10.50 -17.50
C ILE A 13 20.73 -11.57 -17.71
N ASN A 14 22.00 -11.15 -17.75
CA ASN A 14 23.14 -12.02 -18.08
C ASN A 14 23.86 -12.58 -16.83
N GLY A 15 23.56 -12.06 -15.64
CA GLY A 15 24.18 -12.47 -14.37
C GLY A 15 25.64 -12.08 -14.24
N ASP A 16 26.08 -11.05 -14.98
CA ASP A 16 27.47 -10.59 -14.99
C ASP A 16 27.76 -9.47 -13.97
N ALA A 17 26.78 -9.18 -13.10
CA ALA A 17 26.78 -8.11 -12.12
C ALA A 17 26.90 -6.71 -12.73
N GLY A 18 26.67 -6.58 -14.05
CA GLY A 18 26.52 -5.35 -14.79
C GLY A 18 25.09 -5.17 -15.28
N VAL A 19 24.71 -3.92 -15.58
CA VAL A 19 23.46 -3.61 -16.28
C VAL A 19 23.81 -2.60 -17.36
N ASP A 20 23.59 -2.94 -18.62
CA ASP A 20 23.78 -1.98 -19.70
C ASP A 20 22.62 -0.97 -19.80
N PHE A 21 22.79 0.08 -20.60
CA PHE A 21 21.75 1.12 -20.70
C PHE A 21 20.43 0.61 -21.30
N ALA A 22 20.47 -0.38 -22.19
CA ALA A 22 19.27 -0.94 -22.82
C ALA A 22 18.49 -1.82 -21.83
N GLU A 23 19.19 -2.63 -21.05
CA GLU A 23 18.66 -3.47 -19.97
C GLU A 23 18.07 -2.62 -18.83
N PHE A 24 18.78 -1.55 -18.45
CA PHE A 24 18.27 -0.54 -17.51
C PHE A 24 16.98 0.09 -18.03
N HIS A 25 16.97 0.59 -19.28
CA HIS A 25 15.82 1.28 -19.86
C HIS A 25 14.60 0.36 -20.02
N LYS A 26 14.82 -0.91 -20.37
CA LYS A 26 13.77 -1.92 -20.45
C LYS A 26 13.16 -2.19 -19.08
N SER A 27 13.99 -2.32 -18.05
CA SER A 27 13.56 -2.54 -16.67
C SER A 27 12.88 -1.31 -16.06
N TRP A 28 13.28 -0.10 -16.49
CA TRP A 28 12.77 1.17 -15.98
C TRP A 28 11.27 1.35 -16.26
N GLY A 29 10.80 0.85 -17.40
CA GLY A 29 9.37 0.87 -17.75
C GLY A 29 8.47 0.07 -16.80
N PHE A 30 9.04 -0.85 -16.01
CA PHE A 30 8.31 -1.62 -15.00
C PHE A 30 8.25 -0.91 -13.64
N LEU A 31 9.14 0.06 -13.38
CA LEU A 31 9.10 0.85 -12.16
C LEU A 31 7.99 1.90 -12.28
N ASN A 32 6.90 1.66 -11.57
CA ASN A 32 5.82 2.63 -11.47
C ASN A 32 5.83 3.26 -10.08
N ALA A 33 5.98 4.59 -10.04
CA ALA A 33 5.98 5.33 -8.78
C ALA A 33 4.66 5.18 -8.00
N LEU A 34 3.55 4.98 -8.71
CA LEU A 34 2.18 4.95 -8.18
C LEU A 34 1.54 3.55 -8.22
N ARG A 35 2.32 2.52 -8.61
CA ARG A 35 1.83 1.14 -8.62
C ARG A 35 2.92 0.16 -8.18
N ILE A 36 2.52 -0.77 -7.31
CA ILE A 36 3.34 -1.94 -6.96
C ILE A 36 2.61 -3.17 -7.49
N LYS A 37 3.27 -3.96 -8.35
CA LYS A 37 2.69 -5.18 -8.91
C LYS A 37 3.64 -6.36 -8.78
N GLY A 38 3.11 -7.52 -8.41
CA GLY A 38 3.87 -8.77 -8.45
C GLY A 38 5.00 -8.83 -7.42
N HIS A 39 4.93 -8.02 -6.37
CA HIS A 39 6.01 -7.95 -5.40
C HIS A 39 5.91 -9.15 -4.44
N THR A 40 6.90 -10.05 -4.53
CA THR A 40 7.04 -11.20 -3.63
C THR A 40 8.23 -11.03 -2.69
N GLU A 41 8.10 -11.32 -1.40
CA GLU A 41 9.21 -11.30 -0.42
C GLU A 41 9.91 -9.94 -0.21
N GLY A 42 10.13 -9.58 1.06
CA GLY A 42 10.84 -8.36 1.44
C GLY A 42 9.91 -7.17 1.71
N GLU A 43 10.46 -5.97 1.57
CA GLU A 43 9.79 -4.72 1.95
C GLU A 43 9.85 -3.70 0.81
N VAL A 44 8.75 -3.00 0.56
CA VAL A 44 8.68 -1.80 -0.29
C VAL A 44 8.27 -0.61 0.56
N LEU A 45 8.97 0.52 0.38
CA LEU A 45 8.69 1.77 1.08
C LEU A 45 8.49 2.92 0.07
N ARG A 46 7.33 3.58 0.15
CA ARG A 46 7.10 4.91 -0.41
C ARG A 46 7.20 5.94 0.71
N LYS A 47 8.14 6.87 0.59
CA LYS A 47 8.42 7.91 1.58
C LYS A 47 7.39 9.05 1.46
N PRO A 48 7.21 9.90 2.49
CA PRO A 48 6.44 11.13 2.36
C PRO A 48 6.87 11.95 1.14
N GLY A 49 5.91 12.46 0.36
CA GLY A 49 6.11 13.20 -0.88
C GLY A 49 6.25 12.34 -2.15
N SER A 50 6.44 11.02 -2.03
CA SER A 50 6.70 10.15 -3.19
C SER A 50 5.45 9.72 -3.98
N VAL A 51 4.25 9.97 -3.46
CA VAL A 51 2.97 9.66 -4.14
C VAL A 51 2.41 10.94 -4.76
N ALA A 52 3.19 11.54 -5.66
CA ALA A 52 2.87 12.84 -6.29
C ALA A 52 2.45 13.91 -5.26
N ASN A 53 3.19 14.04 -4.15
CA ASN A 53 2.86 14.92 -3.02
C ASN A 53 1.47 14.71 -2.40
N GLY A 54 0.92 13.50 -2.52
CA GLY A 54 -0.37 13.12 -1.97
C GLY A 54 -1.58 13.39 -2.87
N SER A 55 -1.37 13.77 -4.14
CA SER A 55 -2.45 14.15 -5.06
C SER A 55 -2.72 13.11 -6.16
N ALA A 56 -2.34 11.85 -5.94
CA ALA A 56 -2.52 10.79 -6.92
C ALA A 56 -3.08 9.51 -6.29
N ASP A 57 -3.69 8.70 -7.15
CA ASP A 57 -4.13 7.35 -6.80
C ASP A 57 -2.94 6.41 -6.71
N PHE A 58 -3.08 5.38 -5.87
CA PHE A 58 -2.07 4.34 -5.72
C PHE A 58 -2.66 2.94 -5.88
N THR A 59 -1.95 2.04 -6.55
CA THR A 59 -2.44 0.66 -6.78
C THR A 59 -1.41 -0.36 -6.31
N ILE A 60 -1.86 -1.38 -5.60
CA ILE A 60 -1.08 -2.55 -5.20
C ILE A 60 -1.79 -3.80 -5.71
N ASP A 61 -1.08 -4.69 -6.39
CA ASP A 61 -1.68 -5.77 -7.15
C ASP A 61 -0.78 -7.01 -7.14
N SER A 62 -1.34 -8.21 -6.93
CA SER A 62 -0.64 -9.49 -7.05
C SER A 62 0.60 -9.60 -6.14
N CYS A 63 0.55 -9.08 -4.91
CA CYS A 63 1.72 -9.05 -4.00
C CYS A 63 1.61 -10.15 -2.93
N THR A 64 2.72 -10.83 -2.59
CA THR A 64 2.68 -11.99 -1.69
C THR A 64 3.89 -12.06 -0.76
N ASN A 65 3.69 -12.51 0.49
CA ASN A 65 4.78 -12.72 1.47
C ASN A 65 5.64 -11.46 1.69
N CYS A 66 5.05 -10.27 1.71
CA CYS A 66 5.80 -9.02 1.70
C CYS A 66 5.25 -7.98 2.67
N VAL A 67 6.04 -6.93 2.89
CA VAL A 67 5.66 -5.75 3.66
C VAL A 67 5.64 -4.54 2.73
N ILE A 68 4.51 -3.85 2.62
CA ILE A 68 4.38 -2.66 1.76
C ILE A 68 3.97 -1.47 2.61
N LYS A 69 4.80 -0.43 2.63
CA LYS A 69 4.61 0.79 3.41
C LYS A 69 4.49 1.99 2.49
N ILE A 70 3.31 2.57 2.42
CA ILE A 70 3.01 3.81 1.69
C ILE A 70 2.86 4.93 2.71
N LEU A 71 3.95 5.61 3.04
CA LEU A 71 3.98 6.63 4.11
C LEU A 71 3.65 8.04 3.59
N ASP A 72 2.75 8.13 2.63
CA ASP A 72 2.29 9.38 2.02
C ASP A 72 0.77 9.39 1.86
N CYS A 73 0.20 10.56 1.59
CA CYS A 73 -1.21 10.62 1.22
C CYS A 73 -1.45 10.07 -0.18
N SER A 74 -2.72 9.80 -0.46
CA SER A 74 -3.23 9.48 -1.79
C SER A 74 -4.67 9.98 -1.93
N THR A 75 -5.16 10.11 -3.15
CA THR A 75 -6.56 10.42 -3.43
C THR A 75 -7.45 9.18 -3.29
N GLN A 76 -7.01 8.04 -3.85
CA GLN A 76 -7.62 6.71 -3.69
C GLN A 76 -6.51 5.65 -3.58
N MET A 77 -6.79 4.53 -2.91
CA MET A 77 -5.92 3.35 -2.99
C MET A 77 -6.70 2.09 -3.37
N GLN A 78 -6.08 1.22 -4.16
CA GLN A 78 -6.59 -0.11 -4.49
C GLN A 78 -5.55 -1.15 -4.12
N VAL A 79 -5.96 -2.18 -3.37
CA VAL A 79 -5.14 -3.34 -3.03
C VAL A 79 -5.88 -4.60 -3.48
N ASP A 80 -5.34 -5.27 -4.49
CA ASP A 80 -5.98 -6.39 -5.17
C ASP A 80 -5.09 -7.63 -5.16
N ASP A 81 -5.70 -8.81 -5.01
CA ASP A 81 -5.06 -10.12 -5.19
C ASP A 81 -3.75 -10.26 -4.39
N CYS A 82 -3.79 -9.90 -3.11
CA CYS A 82 -2.62 -9.96 -2.23
C CYS A 82 -2.77 -11.02 -1.15
N ALA A 83 -1.67 -11.73 -0.84
CA ALA A 83 -1.69 -12.82 0.14
C ALA A 83 -0.51 -12.77 1.12
N HIS A 84 -0.74 -13.13 2.39
CA HIS A 84 0.33 -13.23 3.40
C HIS A 84 1.19 -11.97 3.52
N ALA A 85 0.56 -10.79 3.39
CA ALA A 85 1.25 -9.52 3.30
C ALA A 85 0.81 -8.54 4.41
N THR A 86 1.73 -7.64 4.77
CA THR A 86 1.46 -6.56 5.74
C THR A 86 1.54 -5.21 5.03
N PHE A 87 0.52 -4.38 5.25
CA PHE A 87 0.39 -3.07 4.62
C PHE A 87 0.34 -1.97 5.67
N VAL A 88 1.14 -0.92 5.47
CA VAL A 88 0.99 0.36 6.19
C VAL A 88 0.65 1.40 5.15
N LEU A 89 -0.60 1.85 5.15
CA LEU A 89 -1.14 2.75 4.15
C LEU A 89 -1.42 4.11 4.78
N GLY A 90 -0.78 5.14 4.22
CA GLY A 90 -0.93 6.51 4.64
C GLY A 90 -2.33 7.06 4.41
N PRO A 91 -2.63 8.27 4.93
CA PRO A 91 -3.97 8.83 4.89
C PRO A 91 -4.47 8.98 3.45
N CYS A 92 -5.52 8.25 3.12
CA CYS A 92 -6.20 8.31 1.83
C CYS A 92 -7.38 9.29 1.91
N GLU A 93 -7.37 10.34 1.10
CA GLU A 93 -8.41 11.38 1.09
C GLU A 93 -9.81 10.80 0.85
N GLY A 94 -9.91 9.80 -0.04
CA GLY A 94 -11.16 9.12 -0.34
C GLY A 94 -11.18 7.67 0.12
N SER A 95 -11.40 6.76 -0.83
CA SER A 95 -11.62 5.35 -0.52
C SER A 95 -10.34 4.53 -0.62
N VAL A 96 -10.26 3.53 0.26
CA VAL A 96 -9.33 2.41 0.10
C VAL A 96 -10.17 1.18 -0.23
N PHE A 97 -9.90 0.59 -1.39
CA PHE A 97 -10.53 -0.64 -1.85
C PHE A 97 -9.57 -1.80 -1.60
N VAL A 98 -10.03 -2.82 -0.88
CA VAL A 98 -9.27 -4.05 -0.65
C VAL A 98 -10.07 -5.22 -1.20
N ARG A 99 -9.55 -5.87 -2.24
CA ARG A 99 -10.26 -6.92 -2.98
C ARG A 99 -9.41 -8.17 -3.09
N ASP A 100 -10.06 -9.33 -2.98
CA ASP A 100 -9.43 -10.62 -3.26
C ASP A 100 -8.16 -10.85 -2.41
N CYS A 101 -8.12 -10.34 -1.18
CA CYS A 101 -6.95 -10.41 -0.30
C CYS A 101 -7.08 -11.51 0.77
N LYS A 102 -5.99 -12.20 1.07
CA LYS A 102 -6.00 -13.35 1.98
C LYS A 102 -4.85 -13.34 3.00
N ASP A 103 -5.17 -13.62 4.27
CA ASP A 103 -4.17 -13.73 5.36
C ASP A 103 -3.28 -12.46 5.45
N CYS A 104 -3.89 -11.28 5.27
CA CYS A 104 -3.20 -9.99 5.21
C CYS A 104 -3.49 -9.12 6.44
N THR A 105 -2.54 -8.24 6.79
CA THR A 105 -2.72 -7.23 7.84
C THR A 105 -2.59 -5.84 7.27
N PHE A 106 -3.54 -4.96 7.57
CA PHE A 106 -3.59 -3.59 7.08
C PHE A 106 -3.59 -2.61 8.25
N SER A 107 -2.66 -1.66 8.24
CA SER A 107 -2.75 -0.43 9.04
C SER A 107 -3.09 0.70 8.08
N VAL A 108 -4.31 1.20 8.12
CA VAL A 108 -4.84 2.10 7.08
C VAL A 108 -5.65 3.24 7.68
N ALA A 109 -5.40 4.45 7.19
CA ALA A 109 -6.23 5.62 7.46
C ALA A 109 -6.89 6.09 6.17
N CYS A 110 -8.21 6.22 6.15
CA CYS A 110 -8.94 6.65 4.96
C CYS A 110 -10.24 7.38 5.30
N GLN A 111 -10.88 7.98 4.29
CA GLN A 111 -12.25 8.45 4.46
C GLN A 111 -13.22 7.27 4.48
N GLN A 112 -13.09 6.35 3.51
CA GLN A 112 -13.95 5.16 3.39
C GLN A 112 -13.10 3.91 3.20
N LEU A 113 -13.38 2.85 3.95
CA LEU A 113 -12.85 1.51 3.67
C LEU A 113 -13.91 0.68 2.97
N ARG A 114 -13.55 0.04 1.86
CA ARG A 114 -14.40 -0.92 1.15
C ARG A 114 -13.65 -2.21 0.92
N THR A 115 -14.15 -3.31 1.46
CA THR A 115 -13.56 -4.64 1.30
C THR A 115 -14.49 -5.56 0.52
N ARG A 116 -13.95 -6.36 -0.39
CA ARG A 116 -14.69 -7.39 -1.13
C ARG A 116 -13.85 -8.66 -1.24
N ASP A 117 -14.46 -9.83 -1.10
CA ASP A 117 -13.80 -11.13 -1.30
C ASP A 117 -12.51 -11.34 -0.47
N CYS A 118 -12.44 -10.78 0.75
CA CYS A 118 -11.29 -10.91 1.64
C CYS A 118 -11.44 -12.08 2.62
N THR A 119 -10.35 -12.81 2.91
CA THR A 119 -10.35 -13.93 3.86
C THR A 119 -9.23 -13.78 4.89
N ASN A 120 -9.56 -13.88 6.18
CA ASN A 120 -8.59 -13.84 7.29
C ASN A 120 -7.72 -12.56 7.31
N CYS A 121 -8.32 -11.40 7.05
CA CYS A 121 -7.59 -10.13 7.07
C CYS A 121 -7.85 -9.34 8.37
N THR A 122 -6.81 -8.68 8.88
CA THR A 122 -6.93 -7.76 10.02
C THR A 122 -6.74 -6.32 9.57
N PHE A 123 -7.62 -5.43 9.99
CA PHE A 123 -7.59 -4.00 9.68
C PHE A 123 -7.44 -3.18 10.97
N TYR A 124 -6.28 -2.56 11.15
CA TYR A 124 -6.07 -1.46 12.08
C TYR A 124 -6.45 -0.16 11.37
N LEU A 125 -7.65 0.32 11.64
CA LEU A 125 -8.35 1.27 10.79
C LEU A 125 -8.54 2.62 11.49
N TYR A 126 -8.35 3.69 10.71
CA TYR A 126 -9.03 4.96 10.92
C TYR A 126 -9.93 5.16 9.71
N SER A 127 -11.23 5.37 9.93
CA SER A 127 -12.19 5.72 8.88
C SER A 127 -13.07 6.88 9.33
N LYS A 128 -13.34 7.83 8.41
CA LYS A 128 -14.32 8.90 8.63
C LYS A 128 -15.76 8.41 8.51
N THR A 129 -15.99 7.30 7.82
CA THR A 129 -17.30 6.67 7.64
C THR A 129 -17.27 5.22 8.13
N GLU A 130 -18.44 4.63 8.29
CA GLU A 130 -18.57 3.19 8.55
C GLU A 130 -17.91 2.37 7.43
N PRO A 131 -17.11 1.34 7.76
CA PRO A 131 -16.49 0.45 6.78
C PRO A 131 -17.53 -0.41 6.06
N ILE A 132 -17.32 -0.66 4.76
CA ILE A 132 -18.20 -1.52 3.97
C ILE A 132 -17.51 -2.86 3.74
N ILE A 133 -18.14 -3.95 4.19
CA ILE A 133 -17.63 -5.31 4.06
C ILE A 133 -18.58 -6.14 3.21
N GLU A 134 -18.07 -6.67 2.10
CA GLU A 134 -18.82 -7.50 1.15
C GLU A 134 -18.11 -8.84 0.92
N ALA A 135 -18.87 -9.94 0.86
CA ALA A 135 -18.38 -11.29 0.50
C ALA A 135 -17.10 -11.76 1.21
N SER A 136 -16.84 -11.25 2.42
CA SER A 136 -15.58 -11.47 3.15
C SER A 136 -15.80 -12.28 4.42
N ARG A 137 -14.77 -13.01 4.87
CA ARG A 137 -14.84 -13.89 6.05
C ARG A 137 -13.59 -13.83 6.91
N GLY A 138 -13.76 -13.98 8.22
CA GLY A 138 -12.63 -13.95 9.16
C GLY A 138 -11.94 -12.59 9.24
N LEU A 139 -12.69 -11.49 9.06
CA LEU A 139 -12.14 -10.15 9.21
C LEU A 139 -12.11 -9.71 10.67
N SER A 140 -11.03 -9.05 11.06
CA SER A 140 -10.90 -8.39 12.37
C SER A 140 -10.64 -6.90 12.18
N LEU A 141 -11.33 -6.04 12.92
CA LEU A 141 -11.15 -4.60 12.90
C LEU A 141 -10.68 -4.13 14.28
N ALA A 142 -9.74 -3.20 14.29
CA ALA A 142 -9.11 -2.62 15.48
C ALA A 142 -8.73 -1.15 15.21
N PRO A 143 -8.47 -0.34 16.24
CA PRO A 143 -8.03 1.04 16.04
C PRO A 143 -6.74 1.11 15.23
N PHE A 144 -6.59 2.14 14.40
CA PHE A 144 -5.35 2.47 13.70
C PHE A 144 -4.15 2.49 14.67
N ASN A 145 -3.07 1.80 14.31
CA ASN A 145 -1.95 1.51 15.21
C ASN A 145 -0.57 1.90 14.64
N ALA A 146 -0.52 2.68 13.55
CA ALA A 146 0.74 3.05 12.91
C ALA A 146 1.17 4.49 13.21
N SER A 147 2.47 4.75 13.15
CA SER A 147 3.06 6.08 13.37
C SER A 147 4.34 6.26 12.56
N TRP A 148 4.55 7.46 12.02
CA TRP A 148 5.79 7.85 11.34
C TRP A 148 5.95 9.39 11.33
N ASN A 149 7.17 9.83 11.03
CA ASN A 149 7.47 11.25 10.86
C ASN A 149 6.70 11.83 9.67
N GLY A 150 5.84 12.82 9.95
CA GLY A 150 4.99 13.47 8.94
C GLY A 150 3.52 13.04 8.97
N LEU A 151 3.17 11.95 9.66
CA LEU A 151 1.78 11.46 9.75
C LEU A 151 0.81 12.52 10.26
N ARG A 152 1.18 13.26 11.33
CA ARG A 152 0.34 14.31 11.89
C ARG A 152 0.01 15.41 10.87
N ALA A 153 1.02 15.87 10.13
CA ALA A 153 0.83 16.90 9.11
C ALA A 153 -0.03 16.38 7.93
N GLN A 154 0.08 15.09 7.60
CA GLN A 154 -0.78 14.43 6.61
C GLN A 154 -2.24 14.37 7.08
N PHE A 155 -2.50 14.02 8.35
CA PHE A 155 -3.84 14.05 8.96
C PHE A 155 -4.42 15.47 8.96
N GLU A 156 -3.66 16.46 9.41
CA GLU A 156 -4.07 17.87 9.44
C GLU A 156 -4.43 18.37 8.03
N ARG A 157 -3.62 18.05 7.02
CA ARG A 157 -3.86 18.41 5.62
C ARG A 157 -5.19 17.89 5.09
N LEU A 158 -5.58 16.67 5.46
CA LEU A 158 -6.84 16.05 5.02
C LEU A 158 -8.03 16.33 5.97
N GLY A 159 -7.80 17.09 7.05
CA GLY A 159 -8.78 17.32 8.09
C GLY A 159 -9.26 16.00 8.74
N PHE A 160 -8.35 15.06 8.98
CA PHE A 160 -8.63 13.82 9.69
C PHE A 160 -8.48 14.09 11.18
N ASP A 161 -9.60 14.08 11.91
CA ASP A 161 -9.62 14.27 13.36
C ASP A 161 -9.48 12.90 14.03
N PRO A 162 -8.39 12.63 14.78
CA PRO A 162 -8.21 11.35 15.46
C PRO A 162 -9.36 10.97 16.41
N ALA A 163 -10.13 11.93 16.91
CA ALA A 163 -11.30 11.66 17.75
C ALA A 163 -12.56 11.25 16.96
N ALA A 164 -12.64 11.61 15.67
CA ALA A 164 -13.76 11.31 14.79
C ALA A 164 -13.44 10.10 13.91
N ASN A 165 -13.38 8.91 14.53
CA ASN A 165 -13.11 7.64 13.87
C ASN A 165 -14.28 6.66 14.02
N LEU A 166 -14.58 5.92 12.94
CA LEU A 166 -15.66 4.94 12.85
C LEU A 166 -15.10 3.57 12.45
N TRP A 167 -13.97 3.18 13.02
CA TRP A 167 -13.32 1.90 12.73
C TRP A 167 -14.10 0.70 13.25
#